data_AF-A0A920Q3B5-F1
#
_entry.id   AF-A0A920Q3B5-F1
#
_cell.length_a   1.000
_cell.length_b   1.000
_cell.length_c   1.000
_cell.angle_alpha   90.00
_cell.angle_beta   90.00
_cell.angle_gamma   90.00
#
_symmetry.space_group_name_H-M   'P 1'
#
loop_
_entity.id
_entity.type
_entity.pdbx_description
1 polymer ?
#
loop_
_entity_poly.entity_id
_entity_poly.type
_entity_poly.pdbx_seq_one_letter_code
_entity_poly.pdbx_strand_id
1 'polypeptide(L)'
;MDRGGVSTGIRSRTDGDPALRGTKHRVAVDRDVLVTRGARDDRIIVLVPEVKDRETVGITLLHVALCERLAPDVLRGVLQGYGNRYAAVRDAVCETEPDLRDDLLAEVPVVNLLTDPVPDIADRLRT
;
A
#
# COMPACT_ATOMS: atom_id res chain seq x y z
N MET A 1 -1.70 23.61 -7.61
CA MET A 1 -2.18 22.34 -7.04
C MET A 1 -3.69 22.42 -7.00
N ASP A 2 -4.36 21.65 -7.85
CA ASP A 2 -5.82 21.56 -7.86
C ASP A 2 -6.27 20.65 -6.71
N ARG A 3 -7.31 21.05 -5.96
CA ARG A 3 -7.70 20.41 -4.69
C ARG A 3 -9.16 19.99 -4.81
N GLY A 4 -9.44 18.68 -4.77
CA GLY A 4 -10.80 18.12 -4.87
C GLY A 4 -11.07 17.00 -3.86
N GLY A 5 -12.36 16.75 -3.60
CA GLY A 5 -12.85 15.65 -2.74
C GLY A 5 -12.75 15.91 -1.23
N VAL A 6 -12.65 14.84 -0.43
CA VAL A 6 -12.48 14.84 1.06
C VAL A 6 -11.29 15.66 1.58
N SER A 7 -10.44 16.13 0.66
CA SER A 7 -9.25 16.95 0.87
C SER A 7 -9.55 18.43 1.17
N THR A 8 -10.80 18.90 1.03
CA THR A 8 -11.17 20.33 1.15
C THR A 8 -11.03 20.89 2.58
N GLY A 9 -11.03 20.06 3.61
CA GLY A 9 -10.92 20.47 5.03
C GLY A 9 -9.59 20.16 5.71
N ILE A 10 -8.61 19.56 5.00
CA ILE A 10 -7.38 19.05 5.60
C ILE A 10 -6.24 20.06 5.34
N ARG A 11 -5.60 20.58 6.40
CA ARG A 11 -4.39 21.41 6.28
C ARG A 11 -3.22 20.55 5.79
N SER A 12 -2.97 20.60 4.48
CA SER A 12 -1.73 20.11 3.87
C SER A 12 -0.58 21.08 4.15
N ARG A 13 0.55 20.57 4.64
CA ARG A 13 1.82 21.32 4.74
C ARG A 13 2.65 21.05 3.49
N THR A 14 2.59 21.95 2.53
CA THR A 14 3.62 22.08 1.50
C THR A 14 3.76 23.56 1.18
N ASP A 15 4.69 24.19 1.90
CA ASP A 15 5.51 25.33 1.47
C ASP A 15 6.72 25.36 2.42
N GLY A 16 7.91 24.92 1.96
CA GLY A 16 9.16 25.24 2.67
C GLY A 16 10.35 24.29 2.60
N ASP A 17 10.23 23.01 2.23
CA ASP A 17 11.40 22.10 2.22
C ASP A 17 11.37 21.10 1.04
N PRO A 18 12.26 21.24 0.03
CA PRO A 18 12.36 20.36 -1.12
C PRO A 18 13.10 19.04 -0.82
N ALA A 19 13.59 18.82 0.39
CA ALA A 19 14.24 17.55 0.73
C ALA A 19 13.19 16.44 0.93
N LEU A 20 13.07 15.55 -0.06
CA LEU A 20 12.35 14.28 0.07
C LEU A 20 13.00 13.47 1.22
N ARG A 21 12.36 13.44 2.38
CA ARG A 21 12.79 12.65 3.54
C ARG A 21 11.71 11.64 3.93
N GLY A 22 12.15 10.48 4.43
CA GLY A 22 11.26 9.40 4.86
C GLY A 22 10.57 8.68 3.70
N THR A 23 9.35 8.19 3.91
CA THR A 23 8.60 7.35 2.98
C THR A 23 8.43 7.96 1.57
N LYS A 24 8.39 9.29 1.46
CA LYS A 24 8.32 10.00 0.18
C LYS A 24 9.60 9.86 -0.66
N HIS A 25 10.76 9.78 -0.01
CA HIS A 25 12.02 9.53 -0.71
C HIS A 25 12.03 8.14 -1.34
N ARG A 26 11.57 7.13 -0.59
CA ARG A 26 11.47 5.75 -1.08
C ARG A 26 10.57 5.64 -2.31
N VAL A 27 9.36 6.23 -2.26
CA VAL A 27 8.44 6.26 -3.42
C VAL A 27 9.05 6.96 -4.63
N ALA A 28 9.79 8.06 -4.43
CA ALA A 28 10.44 8.76 -5.53
C ALA A 28 11.59 7.98 -6.17
N VAL A 29 12.33 7.18 -5.39
CA VAL A 29 13.46 6.37 -5.87
C VAL A 29 12.97 5.10 -6.54
N ASP A 30 12.08 4.37 -5.86
CA ASP A 30 11.59 3.07 -6.31
C ASP A 30 10.62 3.23 -7.49
N ARG A 31 9.93 4.39 -7.58
CA ARG A 31 8.89 4.70 -8.59
C ARG A 31 7.69 3.75 -8.53
N ASP A 32 7.50 3.13 -7.38
CA ASP A 32 6.36 2.28 -7.08
C ASP A 32 5.33 2.99 -6.22
N VAL A 33 4.06 2.64 -6.44
CA VAL A 33 2.95 3.09 -5.59
C VAL A 33 3.13 2.51 -4.20
N LEU A 34 2.83 3.31 -3.17
CA LEU A 34 2.86 2.86 -1.78
C LEU A 34 1.55 3.18 -1.06
N VAL A 35 0.99 2.18 -0.39
CA VAL A 35 -0.11 2.32 0.57
C VAL A 35 0.47 2.38 1.98
N THR A 36 0.05 3.36 2.77
CA THR A 36 0.54 3.53 4.15
C THR A 36 -0.54 4.15 5.04
N ARG A 37 -0.35 4.05 6.35
CA ARG A 37 -1.18 4.75 7.33
C ARG A 37 -0.54 6.08 7.72
N GLY A 38 -1.35 7.12 7.79
CA GLY A 38 -0.93 8.44 8.24
C GLY A 38 -0.44 8.40 9.68
N ALA A 39 0.80 8.79 9.94
CA ALA A 39 1.42 8.74 11.27
C ALA A 39 0.72 9.61 12.35
N ARG A 40 -0.25 10.45 11.98
CA ARG A 40 -0.95 11.38 12.89
C ARG A 40 -2.43 11.11 13.05
N ASP A 41 -3.07 10.52 12.05
CA ASP A 41 -4.53 10.39 11.98
C ASP A 41 -4.99 8.99 11.54
N ASP A 42 -4.07 8.03 11.41
CA ASP A 42 -4.29 6.63 11.00
C ASP A 42 -5.04 6.46 9.67
N ARG A 43 -5.18 7.55 8.89
CA ARG A 43 -5.88 7.51 7.60
C ARG A 43 -5.06 6.78 6.57
N ILE A 44 -5.72 6.03 5.69
CA ILE A 44 -5.05 5.33 4.61
C ILE A 44 -4.70 6.32 3.49
N ILE A 45 -3.42 6.33 3.13
CA ILE A 45 -2.86 7.22 2.13
C ILE A 45 -2.18 6.36 1.07
N VAL A 46 -2.49 6.64 -0.19
CA VAL A 46 -1.76 6.10 -1.35
C VAL A 46 -0.83 7.19 -1.87
N LEU A 47 0.46 6.88 -1.92
CA LEU A 47 1.48 7.71 -2.55
C LEU A 47 1.70 7.20 -3.97
N VAL A 48 1.43 8.05 -4.95
CA VAL A 48 1.58 7.73 -6.37
C VAL A 48 2.71 8.59 -6.95
N PRO A 49 3.82 8.00 -7.41
CA PRO A 49 4.88 8.76 -8.07
C PRO A 49 4.41 9.22 -9.45
N GLU A 50 4.66 10.49 -9.76
CA GLU A 50 4.49 11.04 -11.11
C GLU A 50 5.83 10.93 -11.82
N VAL A 51 5.89 10.14 -12.90
CA VAL A 51 7.14 9.82 -13.60
C VAL A 51 7.10 10.40 -15.01
N LYS A 52 8.15 11.15 -15.37
CA LYS A 52 8.40 11.63 -16.73
C LYS A 52 9.83 11.30 -17.12
N ASP A 53 10.04 10.73 -18.31
CA ASP A 53 11.37 10.38 -18.81
C ASP A 53 12.19 9.51 -17.83
N ARG A 54 11.51 8.61 -17.10
CA ARG A 54 12.05 7.75 -16.02
C ARG A 54 12.45 8.48 -14.73
N GLU A 55 12.25 9.78 -14.64
CA GLU A 55 12.48 10.57 -13.43
C GLU A 55 11.18 10.85 -12.70
N THR A 56 11.20 10.76 -11.37
CA THR A 56 10.05 11.17 -10.55
C THR A 56 10.00 12.70 -10.50
N VAL A 57 8.98 13.28 -11.12
CA VAL A 57 8.74 14.73 -11.17
C VAL A 57 7.80 15.21 -10.07
N GLY A 58 7.08 14.28 -9.42
CA GLY A 58 6.13 14.60 -8.36
C GLY A 58 5.68 13.37 -7.59
N ILE A 59 4.95 13.62 -6.50
CA ILE A 59 4.23 12.57 -5.75
C ILE A 59 2.83 13.09 -5.48
N THR A 60 1.83 12.41 -6.01
CA THR A 60 0.43 12.62 -5.67
C THR A 60 0.09 11.84 -4.39
N LEU A 61 -0.56 12.50 -3.44
CA LEU A 61 -1.08 11.89 -2.22
C LEU A 61 -2.60 11.74 -2.30
N LEU A 62 -3.11 10.53 -2.16
CA LEU A 62 -4.54 10.22 -2.17
C LEU A 62 -4.97 9.71 -0.79
N HIS A 63 -5.94 10.37 -0.16
CA HIS A 63 -6.64 9.79 0.99
C HIS A 63 -7.71 8.84 0.45
N VAL A 64 -7.71 7.60 0.90
CA VAL A 64 -8.62 6.57 0.40
C VAL A 64 -9.37 5.89 1.54
N ALA A 65 -10.58 5.44 1.24
CA ALA A 65 -11.27 4.42 2.01
C ALA A 65 -11.12 3.10 1.25
N LEU A 66 -10.55 2.09 1.92
CA LEU A 66 -10.42 0.76 1.34
C LEU A 66 -11.66 -0.07 1.67
N CYS A 67 -12.00 -1.02 0.80
CA CYS A 67 -12.92 -2.09 1.17
C CYS A 67 -12.29 -2.90 2.31
N GLU A 68 -13.06 -3.26 3.32
CA GLU A 68 -12.54 -4.06 4.43
C GLU A 68 -12.04 -5.42 3.95
N ARG A 69 -12.80 -6.04 3.04
CA ARG A 69 -12.51 -7.34 2.42
C ARG A 69 -12.78 -7.30 0.93
N LEU A 70 -12.13 -8.21 0.20
CA LEU A 70 -12.30 -8.40 -1.23
C LEU A 70 -12.48 -9.89 -1.52
N ALA A 71 -13.13 -10.20 -2.65
CA ALA A 71 -13.16 -11.56 -3.15
C ALA A 71 -11.73 -12.06 -3.46
N PRO A 72 -11.41 -13.36 -3.27
CA PRO A 72 -10.05 -13.88 -3.39
C PRO A 72 -9.38 -13.59 -4.75
N ASP A 73 -10.13 -13.69 -5.83
CA ASP A 73 -9.67 -13.43 -7.20
C ASP A 73 -9.28 -11.96 -7.40
N VAL A 74 -10.10 -11.03 -6.89
CA VAL A 74 -9.82 -9.59 -6.91
C VAL A 74 -8.61 -9.26 -6.03
N LEU A 75 -8.56 -9.86 -4.84
CA LEU A 75 -7.48 -9.64 -3.87
C LEU A 75 -6.13 -10.11 -4.42
N ARG A 76 -6.10 -11.27 -5.09
CA ARG A 76 -4.92 -11.77 -5.80
C ARG A 76 -4.43 -10.77 -6.83
N GLY A 77 -5.32 -10.24 -7.68
CA GLY A 77 -4.97 -9.23 -8.67
C GLY A 77 -4.39 -7.95 -8.05
N VAL A 78 -5.01 -7.45 -6.98
CA VAL A 78 -4.53 -6.28 -6.21
C VAL A 78 -3.13 -6.52 -5.66
N LEU A 79 -2.91 -7.65 -4.97
CA LEU A 79 -1.62 -7.96 -4.35
C LEU A 79 -0.54 -8.30 -5.37
N GLN A 80 -0.87 -8.85 -6.54
CA GLN A 80 0.08 -9.05 -7.63
C GLN A 80 0.50 -7.70 -8.23
N GLY A 81 -0.46 -6.81 -8.50
CA GLY A 81 -0.19 -5.47 -9.02
C GLY A 81 0.54 -4.56 -8.03
N TYR A 82 0.41 -4.83 -6.73
CA TYR A 82 1.04 -4.06 -5.67
C TYR A 82 2.32 -4.74 -5.17
N GLY A 83 3.44 -4.42 -5.81
CA GLY A 83 4.77 -4.90 -5.42
C GLY A 83 4.94 -6.41 -5.45
N ASN A 84 4.11 -7.12 -6.23
CA ASN A 84 4.04 -8.58 -6.28
C ASN A 84 3.89 -9.24 -4.89
N ARG A 85 3.19 -8.56 -3.97
CA ARG A 85 2.96 -9.04 -2.59
C ARG A 85 2.30 -10.40 -2.53
N TYR A 86 1.44 -10.74 -3.48
CA TYR A 86 0.79 -12.06 -3.49
C TYR A 86 1.83 -13.19 -3.51
N ALA A 87 2.82 -13.09 -4.39
CA ALA A 87 3.89 -14.09 -4.49
C ALA A 87 4.70 -14.13 -3.19
N ALA A 88 5.07 -12.97 -2.65
CA ALA A 88 5.84 -12.88 -1.41
C ALA A 88 5.09 -13.51 -0.20
N VAL A 89 3.80 -13.23 -0.06
CA VAL A 89 2.95 -13.83 1.00
C VAL A 89 2.81 -15.33 0.81
N ARG A 90 2.53 -15.78 -0.42
CA ARG A 90 2.44 -17.21 -0.72
C ARG A 90 3.75 -17.92 -0.39
N ASP A 91 4.87 -17.38 -0.85
CA ASP A 91 6.18 -18.00 -0.64
C ASP A 91 6.50 -18.10 0.86
N ALA A 92 6.17 -17.06 1.65
CA ALA A 92 6.31 -17.09 3.10
C ALA A 92 5.37 -18.12 3.76
N VAL A 93 4.09 -18.14 3.43
CA VAL A 93 3.13 -19.12 4.00
C VAL A 93 3.55 -20.55 3.66
N CYS A 94 3.96 -20.79 2.42
CA CYS A 94 4.39 -22.09 1.92
C CYS A 94 5.76 -22.57 2.45
N GLU A 95 6.41 -21.80 3.33
CA GLU A 95 7.54 -22.33 4.12
C GLU A 95 7.10 -23.46 5.05
N THR A 96 5.86 -23.42 5.55
CA THR A 96 5.32 -24.40 6.50
C THR A 96 4.01 -25.04 6.03
N GLU A 97 3.16 -24.29 5.33
CA GLU A 97 1.89 -24.78 4.81
C GLU A 97 2.04 -25.37 3.39
N PRO A 98 1.21 -26.35 3.00
CA PRO A 98 1.25 -26.88 1.63
C PRO A 98 0.82 -25.85 0.57
N ASP A 99 -0.07 -24.91 0.92
CA ASP A 99 -0.61 -23.90 0.02
C ASP A 99 -1.08 -22.63 0.76
N LEU A 100 -1.18 -21.53 0.00
CA LEU A 100 -1.86 -20.31 0.47
C LEU A 100 -3.36 -20.46 0.23
N ARG A 101 -4.08 -20.64 1.33
CA ARG A 101 -5.54 -20.78 1.34
C ARG A 101 -6.25 -19.45 1.03
N ASP A 102 -6.99 -19.43 -0.08
CA ASP A 102 -7.74 -18.26 -0.56
C ASP A 102 -8.84 -17.82 0.43
N ASP A 103 -9.46 -18.76 1.16
CA ASP A 103 -10.49 -18.47 2.16
C ASP A 103 -9.90 -17.75 3.38
N LEU A 104 -8.74 -18.19 3.88
CA LEU A 104 -8.03 -17.50 4.96
C LEU A 104 -7.51 -16.13 4.52
N LEU A 105 -6.99 -16.03 3.30
CA LEU A 105 -6.50 -14.77 2.75
C LEU A 105 -7.61 -13.70 2.67
N ALA A 106 -8.82 -14.10 2.28
CA ALA A 106 -9.97 -13.19 2.16
C ALA A 106 -10.54 -12.71 3.51
N GLU A 107 -10.21 -13.39 4.61
CA GLU A 107 -10.59 -12.97 5.96
C GLU A 107 -9.71 -11.84 6.51
N VAL A 108 -8.49 -11.66 5.96
CA VAL A 108 -7.55 -10.63 6.40
C VAL A 108 -7.99 -9.26 5.85
N PRO A 109 -8.06 -8.22 6.69
CA PRO A 109 -8.37 -6.86 6.23
C PRO A 109 -7.44 -6.40 5.12
N VAL A 110 -8.00 -5.84 4.04
CA VAL A 110 -7.23 -5.39 2.87
C VAL A 110 -6.12 -4.42 3.26
N VAL A 111 -6.40 -3.51 4.19
CA VAL A 111 -5.39 -2.57 4.70
C VAL A 111 -4.17 -3.30 5.26
N ASN A 112 -4.37 -4.35 6.06
CA ASN A 112 -3.28 -5.10 6.66
C ASN A 112 -2.47 -5.82 5.58
N LEU A 113 -3.12 -6.39 4.57
CA LEU A 113 -2.43 -7.04 3.45
C LEU A 113 -1.54 -6.07 2.65
N LEU A 114 -1.95 -4.79 2.56
CA LEU A 114 -1.22 -3.75 1.85
C LEU A 114 -0.14 -3.07 2.69
N THR A 115 -0.27 -3.05 4.03
CA THR A 115 0.62 -2.29 4.92
C THR A 115 1.50 -3.12 5.84
N ASP A 116 1.03 -4.28 6.30
CA ASP A 116 1.73 -5.08 7.31
C ASP A 116 2.90 -5.85 6.66
N PRO A 117 4.03 -6.05 7.35
CA PRO A 117 5.13 -6.87 6.85
C PRO A 117 4.66 -8.25 6.38
N VAL A 118 5.28 -8.77 5.30
CA VAL A 118 4.96 -10.10 4.75
C VAL A 118 5.07 -11.21 5.81
N PRO A 119 6.10 -11.26 6.69
CA PRO A 119 6.16 -12.26 7.75
C PRO A 119 4.95 -12.22 8.70
N ASP A 120 4.54 -11.04 9.13
CA ASP A 120 3.40 -10.86 10.04
C ASP A 120 2.07 -11.29 9.38
N ILE A 121 1.94 -11.10 8.06
CA ILE A 121 0.79 -11.60 7.29
C ILE A 121 0.84 -13.12 7.24
N ALA A 122 2.00 -13.70 6.94
CA ALA A 122 2.17 -15.15 6.82
C ALA A 122 1.87 -15.87 8.14
N ASP A 123 2.35 -15.34 9.27
CA ASP A 123 2.11 -15.88 10.60
C ASP A 123 0.62 -15.97 10.96
N ARG A 124 -0.22 -15.05 10.43
CA ARG A 124 -1.68 -15.09 10.63
C ARG A 124 -2.39 -16.12 9.74
N LEU A 125 -1.76 -16.55 8.66
CA LEU A 125 -2.34 -17.43 7.64
C LEU A 125 -1.89 -18.89 7.79
N ARG A 126 -0.82 -19.13 8.56
CA ARG A 126 -0.37 -20.46 8.99
C ARG A 126 -1.34 -21.02 10.03
N THR A 127 -1.57 -22.34 10.03
CA THR A 127 -2.55 -23.02 10.92
C THR A 127 -1.88 -24.06 11.80
#